data_AF-A0A397V5I0-F1
#
_entry.id   AF-A0A397V5I0-F1
#
_cell.length_a   1.000
_cell.length_b   1.000
_cell.length_c   1.000
_cell.angle_alpha   90.00
_cell.angle_beta   90.00
_cell.angle_gamma   90.00
#
_symmetry.space_group_name_H-M   'P 1'
#
loop_
_entity.id
_entity.type
_entity.pdbx_description
1 polymer ?
#
loop_
_entity_poly.entity_id
_entity_poly.type
_entity_poly.pdbx_seq_one_letter_code
_entity_poly.pdbx_strand_id
1 'polypeptide(L)'
;MGPDKKKMVEKFPVSKFVSGTRGQDIEKLWHEFHRLYNVLRQSQLSDQEIHQYKVDAENWIRVFCRPAQGHVNSLQNIGLYRKADVTPYMHVFAKHNPLFMQQLKAKGLSLRIFSTSSIEKKNHNQIRVFFGGTTMGGGNGNKSVVHDIMFFENQHLFYLMENIPREINNRNINADNKKNSSSTVINEA
;
A
#
# COMPACT_ATOMS: atom_id res chain seq x y z
N MET A 1 0.80 -2.50 -0.99
CA MET A 1 0.14 -3.21 0.11
C MET A 1 0.63 -2.65 1.44
N GLY A 2 -0.27 -2.38 2.38
CA GLY A 2 0.09 -1.80 3.68
C GLY A 2 0.94 -2.75 4.55
N PRO A 3 1.67 -2.23 5.55
CA PRO A 3 2.59 -3.01 6.39
C PRO A 3 1.92 -4.20 7.08
N ASP A 4 0.75 -4.01 7.69
CA ASP A 4 0.06 -5.07 8.43
C ASP A 4 -0.45 -6.19 7.53
N LYS A 5 -1.01 -5.82 6.37
CA LYS A 5 -1.43 -6.79 5.34
C LYS A 5 -0.24 -7.62 4.87
N LYS A 6 0.94 -7.00 4.71
CA LYS A 6 2.18 -7.70 4.36
C LYS A 6 2.60 -8.68 5.45
N LYS A 7 2.62 -8.25 6.70
CA LYS A 7 2.95 -9.10 7.85
C LYS A 7 1.99 -10.30 7.96
N MET A 8 0.70 -10.09 7.68
CA MET A 8 -0.31 -11.13 7.68
C MET A 8 -0.02 -12.23 6.65
N VAL A 9 0.17 -11.88 5.37
CA VAL A 9 0.46 -12.89 4.34
C VAL A 9 1.84 -13.53 4.45
N GLU A 10 2.79 -12.84 5.09
CA GLU A 10 4.16 -13.31 5.25
C GLU A 10 4.36 -14.23 6.46
N LYS A 11 3.68 -13.97 7.59
CA LYS A 11 4.04 -14.56 8.89
C LYS A 11 2.88 -15.17 9.67
N PHE A 12 1.63 -14.99 9.23
CA PHE A 12 0.49 -15.44 10.02
C PHE A 12 0.36 -16.98 9.96
N PRO A 13 0.40 -17.69 11.11
CA PRO A 13 0.41 -19.14 11.14
C PRO A 13 -1.00 -19.71 11.07
N VAL A 14 -1.61 -19.71 9.88
CA VAL A 14 -3.00 -20.17 9.66
C VAL A 14 -3.22 -21.59 10.18
N SER A 15 -2.23 -22.48 10.04
CA SER A 15 -2.27 -23.87 10.50
C SER A 15 -2.47 -24.05 12.01
N LYS A 16 -2.18 -23.01 12.82
CA LYS A 16 -2.44 -23.04 14.27
C LYS A 16 -3.92 -22.81 14.62
N PHE A 17 -4.67 -22.17 13.71
CA PHE A 17 -6.05 -21.77 13.93
C PHE A 17 -7.04 -22.60 13.11
N VAL A 18 -6.61 -23.15 11.99
CA VAL A 18 -7.41 -24.04 11.13
C VAL A 18 -6.81 -25.44 11.22
N SER A 19 -7.58 -26.38 11.78
CA SER A 19 -7.11 -27.75 11.99
C SER A 19 -6.99 -28.54 10.67
N GLY A 20 -6.12 -29.55 10.71
CA GLY A 20 -5.90 -30.49 9.61
C GLY A 20 -5.10 -29.93 8.44
N THR A 21 -5.08 -30.70 7.35
CA THR A 21 -4.33 -30.38 6.11
C THR A 21 -4.79 -29.08 5.46
N ARG A 22 -6.07 -28.70 5.65
CA ARG A 22 -6.65 -27.47 5.13
C ARG A 22 -5.91 -26.23 5.63
N GLY A 23 -5.60 -26.14 6.92
CA GLY A 23 -4.90 -24.99 7.49
C GLY A 23 -3.50 -24.83 6.91
N GLN A 24 -2.77 -25.94 6.76
CA GLN A 24 -1.44 -25.99 6.15
C GLN A 24 -1.47 -25.57 4.67
N ASP A 25 -2.49 -26.01 3.93
CA ASP A 25 -2.67 -25.65 2.52
C ASP A 25 -2.98 -24.15 2.35
N ILE A 26 -3.83 -23.57 3.21
CA ILE A 26 -4.11 -22.13 3.19
C ILE A 26 -2.86 -21.32 3.53
N GLU A 27 -2.09 -21.75 4.53
CA GLU A 27 -0.83 -21.10 4.91
C GLU A 27 0.17 -21.08 3.75
N LYS A 28 0.38 -22.22 3.09
CA LYS A 28 1.21 -22.32 1.89
C LYS A 28 0.71 -21.40 0.78
N LEU A 29 -0.61 -21.34 0.56
CA LEU A 29 -1.22 -20.47 -0.44
C LEU A 29 -0.95 -18.98 -0.18
N TRP A 30 -0.94 -18.56 1.09
CA TRP A 30 -0.63 -17.18 1.49
C TRP A 30 0.84 -16.85 1.30
N HIS A 31 1.73 -17.74 1.71
CA HIS A 31 3.17 -17.57 1.50
C HIS A 31 3.53 -17.53 0.01
N GLU A 32 2.89 -18.36 -0.79
CA GLU A 32 3.09 -18.36 -2.24
C GLU A 32 2.59 -17.07 -2.89
N PHE A 33 1.43 -16.57 -2.46
CA PHE A 33 0.97 -15.24 -2.86
C PHE A 33 1.98 -14.15 -2.49
N HIS A 34 2.54 -14.19 -1.27
CA HIS A 34 3.55 -13.23 -0.83
C HIS A 34 4.82 -13.31 -1.68
N ARG A 35 5.29 -14.50 -2.03
CA ARG A 35 6.44 -14.72 -2.92
C ARG A 35 6.19 -14.08 -4.29
N LEU A 36 5.06 -14.42 -4.92
CA LEU A 36 4.67 -13.86 -6.22
C LEU A 36 4.49 -12.34 -6.17
N TYR A 37 3.90 -11.81 -5.09
CA TYR A 37 3.76 -10.37 -4.88
C TYR A 37 5.12 -9.66 -4.82
N ASN A 38 6.14 -10.28 -4.22
CA ASN A 38 7.49 -9.69 -4.16
C ASN A 38 8.15 -9.65 -5.53
N VAL A 39 7.90 -10.62 -6.41
CA VAL A 39 8.38 -10.60 -7.81
C VAL A 39 7.85 -9.38 -8.57
N LEU A 40 6.56 -9.06 -8.42
CA LEU A 40 5.96 -7.85 -9.04
C LEU A 40 6.61 -6.53 -8.60
N ARG A 41 7.31 -6.54 -7.47
CA ARG A 41 7.98 -5.36 -6.90
C ARG A 41 9.45 -5.26 -7.28
N GLN A 42 10.00 -6.23 -7.99
CA GLN A 42 11.38 -6.17 -8.46
C GLN A 42 11.50 -5.10 -9.57
N SER A 43 12.63 -4.40 -9.57
CA SER A 43 12.89 -3.30 -10.50
C SER A 43 13.27 -3.79 -11.89
N GLN A 44 13.84 -4.98 -12.00
CA GLN A 44 14.27 -5.62 -13.24
C GLN A 44 13.99 -7.11 -13.16
N LEU A 45 13.50 -7.68 -14.26
CA LEU A 45 13.15 -9.09 -14.39
C LEU A 45 13.61 -9.61 -15.75
N SER A 46 14.20 -10.80 -15.74
CA SER A 46 14.53 -11.57 -16.95
C SER A 46 13.28 -12.18 -17.58
N ASP A 47 13.36 -12.60 -18.85
CA ASP A 47 12.21 -13.26 -19.50
C ASP A 47 11.89 -14.60 -18.85
N GLN A 48 12.91 -15.29 -18.33
CA GLN A 48 12.76 -16.53 -17.59
C GLN A 48 11.99 -16.30 -16.27
N GLU A 49 12.32 -15.24 -15.51
CA GLU A 49 11.59 -14.90 -14.29
C GLU A 49 10.14 -14.51 -14.57
N ILE A 50 9.88 -13.78 -15.65
CA ILE A 50 8.51 -13.43 -16.06
C ILE A 50 7.72 -14.67 -16.48
N HIS A 51 8.35 -15.59 -17.23
CA HIS A 51 7.74 -16.85 -17.60
C HIS A 51 7.43 -17.70 -16.36
N GLN A 52 8.38 -17.82 -15.43
CA GLN A 52 8.20 -18.55 -14.19
C GLN A 52 7.08 -17.94 -13.35
N TYR A 53 7.04 -16.62 -13.23
CA TYR A 53 5.95 -15.91 -12.55
C TYR A 53 4.58 -16.26 -13.15
N LYS A 54 4.45 -16.31 -14.48
CA LYS A 54 3.20 -16.70 -15.14
C LYS A 54 2.77 -18.11 -14.74
N VAL A 55 3.69 -19.08 -14.87
CA VAL A 55 3.42 -20.49 -14.54
C VAL A 55 3.00 -20.63 -13.08
N ASP A 56 3.74 -19.98 -12.18
CA ASP A 56 3.50 -20.05 -10.75
C ASP A 56 2.19 -19.36 -10.36
N ALA A 57 1.86 -18.20 -10.95
CA ALA A 57 0.62 -17.50 -10.69
C ALA A 57 -0.61 -18.28 -11.19
N GLU A 58 -0.52 -18.93 -12.35
CA GLU A 58 -1.58 -19.82 -12.83
C GLU A 58 -1.74 -21.06 -11.95
N ASN A 59 -0.63 -21.64 -11.49
CA ASN A 59 -0.66 -22.75 -10.54
C ASN A 59 -1.25 -22.31 -9.19
N TRP A 60 -0.93 -21.11 -8.72
CA TRP A 60 -1.49 -20.54 -7.50
C TRP A 60 -3.03 -20.43 -7.57
N ILE A 61 -3.58 -19.97 -8.70
CA ILE A 61 -5.04 -19.97 -8.94
C ILE A 61 -5.61 -21.40 -8.96
N ARG A 62 -4.89 -22.35 -9.56
CA ARG A 62 -5.30 -23.76 -9.60
C ARG A 62 -5.35 -24.37 -8.20
N VAL A 63 -4.36 -24.09 -7.36
CA VAL A 63 -4.34 -24.53 -5.96
C VAL A 63 -5.45 -23.85 -5.16
N PHE A 64 -5.67 -22.55 -5.36
CA PHE A 64 -6.79 -21.82 -4.73
C PHE A 64 -8.13 -22.51 -5.04
N CYS A 65 -8.35 -22.90 -6.30
CA CYS A 65 -9.58 -23.57 -6.76
C CYS A 65 -9.56 -25.10 -6.61
N ARG A 66 -8.68 -25.68 -5.77
CA ARG A 66 -8.56 -27.14 -5.65
C ARG A 66 -9.91 -27.75 -5.24
N PRO A 67 -10.49 -28.65 -6.07
CA PRO A 67 -11.78 -29.24 -5.77
C PRO A 67 -11.70 -30.14 -4.55
N ALA A 68 -12.85 -30.32 -3.89
CA ALA A 68 -13.02 -31.36 -2.88
C ALA A 68 -12.79 -32.74 -3.52
N GLN A 69 -12.01 -33.61 -2.88
CA GLN A 69 -11.71 -34.96 -3.37
C GLN A 69 -12.33 -36.03 -2.48
N GLY A 70 -13.59 -36.38 -2.70
CA GLY A 70 -14.27 -37.43 -1.92
C GLY A 70 -15.65 -37.77 -2.45
N HIS A 71 -16.18 -38.93 -2.02
CA HIS A 71 -17.58 -39.30 -2.22
C HIS A 71 -18.50 -38.47 -1.31
N VAL A 72 -19.78 -38.36 -1.67
CA VAL A 72 -20.81 -37.54 -1.00
C VAL A 72 -20.96 -37.83 0.52
N ASN A 73 -20.41 -38.95 1.01
CA ASN A 73 -20.46 -39.40 2.40
C ASN A 73 -19.06 -39.59 3.06
N SER A 74 -17.98 -39.09 2.43
CA SER A 74 -16.64 -39.08 3.02
C SER A 74 -16.38 -37.75 3.73
N LEU A 75 -15.99 -37.80 5.01
CA LEU A 75 -15.55 -36.66 5.81
C LEU A 75 -14.23 -36.02 5.32
N GLN A 76 -13.63 -36.51 4.23
CA GLN A 76 -12.23 -36.25 3.90
C GLN A 76 -12.05 -35.77 2.46
N ASN A 77 -12.21 -34.46 2.28
CA ASN A 77 -11.34 -33.53 1.54
C ASN A 77 -12.17 -32.32 1.15
N ILE A 78 -12.28 -31.35 2.06
CA ILE A 78 -12.92 -30.07 1.77
C ILE A 78 -11.96 -29.30 0.86
N GLY A 79 -12.33 -29.09 -0.41
CA GLY A 79 -11.60 -28.25 -1.36
C GLY A 79 -11.36 -26.85 -0.80
N LEU A 80 -10.33 -26.14 -1.27
CA LEU A 80 -9.89 -24.87 -0.67
C LEU A 80 -10.94 -23.76 -0.82
N TYR A 81 -11.13 -23.28 -2.05
CA TYR A 81 -12.09 -22.24 -2.41
C TYR A 81 -12.81 -22.60 -3.72
N ARG A 82 -13.96 -21.96 -3.99
CA ARG A 82 -14.74 -22.21 -5.21
C ARG A 82 -14.17 -21.40 -6.36
N LYS A 83 -14.39 -21.86 -7.60
CA LYS A 83 -14.06 -21.09 -8.81
C LYS A 83 -14.78 -19.75 -8.88
N ALA A 84 -15.98 -19.66 -8.30
CA ALA A 84 -16.75 -18.42 -8.20
C ALA A 84 -16.12 -17.37 -7.26
N ASP A 85 -15.22 -17.80 -6.36
CA ASP A 85 -14.54 -16.91 -5.42
C ASP A 85 -13.29 -16.24 -6.03
N VAL A 86 -12.97 -16.55 -7.29
CA VAL A 86 -11.86 -15.91 -8.02
C VAL A 86 -12.25 -14.47 -8.35
N THR A 87 -11.56 -13.53 -7.69
CA THR A 87 -11.80 -12.11 -7.91
C THR A 87 -11.19 -11.61 -9.23
N PRO A 88 -11.68 -10.48 -9.77
CA PRO A 88 -11.05 -9.82 -10.92
C PRO A 88 -9.56 -9.53 -10.71
N TYR A 89 -9.14 -9.17 -9.49
CA TYR A 89 -7.73 -8.95 -9.18
C TYR A 89 -6.87 -10.22 -9.30
N MET A 90 -7.41 -11.37 -8.89
CA MET A 90 -6.74 -12.66 -9.06
C MET A 90 -6.60 -13.04 -10.54
N HIS A 91 -7.63 -12.75 -11.34
CA HIS A 91 -7.57 -12.94 -12.78
C HIS A 91 -6.47 -12.07 -13.43
N VAL A 92 -6.46 -10.77 -13.14
CA VAL A 92 -5.42 -9.84 -13.61
C VAL A 92 -4.04 -10.29 -13.16
N PHE A 93 -3.91 -10.74 -11.92
CA PHE A 93 -2.66 -11.22 -11.34
C PHE A 93 -2.04 -12.38 -12.12
N ALA A 94 -2.84 -13.39 -12.48
CA ALA A 94 -2.33 -14.56 -13.19
C ALA A 94 -2.26 -14.39 -14.72
N LYS A 95 -3.19 -13.64 -15.32
CA LYS A 95 -3.33 -13.56 -16.80
C LYS A 95 -2.73 -12.32 -17.43
N HIS A 96 -2.86 -11.15 -16.79
CA HIS A 96 -2.49 -9.88 -17.40
C HIS A 96 -1.17 -9.31 -16.88
N ASN A 97 -0.84 -9.48 -15.60
CA ASN A 97 0.43 -9.01 -15.06
C ASN A 97 1.65 -9.55 -15.82
N PRO A 98 1.75 -10.86 -16.17
CA PRO A 98 2.90 -11.35 -16.94
C PRO A 98 3.02 -10.68 -18.32
N LEU A 99 1.90 -10.45 -18.99
CA LEU A 99 1.87 -9.75 -20.28
C LEU A 99 2.36 -8.30 -20.14
N PHE A 100 1.88 -7.59 -19.11
CA PHE A 100 2.34 -6.24 -18.83
C PHE A 100 3.84 -6.21 -18.48
N MET A 101 4.33 -7.18 -17.71
CA MET A 101 5.75 -7.28 -17.38
C MET A 101 6.62 -7.44 -18.64
N GLN A 102 6.21 -8.25 -19.60
CA GLN A 102 6.91 -8.39 -20.89
C GLN A 102 6.89 -7.07 -21.69
N GLN A 103 5.72 -6.44 -21.81
CA GLN A 103 5.59 -5.18 -22.56
C GLN A 103 6.37 -4.02 -21.93
N LEU A 104 6.38 -3.94 -20.60
CA LEU A 104 7.13 -2.92 -19.87
C LEU A 104 8.64 -3.17 -19.97
N LYS A 105 9.07 -4.42 -19.86
CA LYS A 105 10.48 -4.79 -20.02
C LYS A 105 11.01 -4.37 -21.39
N ALA A 106 10.24 -4.58 -22.46
CA ALA A 106 10.61 -4.14 -23.81
C ALA A 106 10.84 -2.61 -23.92
N LYS A 107 10.28 -1.83 -22.98
CA LYS A 107 10.46 -0.38 -22.88
C LYS A 107 11.48 0.04 -21.81
N GLY A 108 12.20 -0.92 -21.19
CA GLY A 108 13.11 -0.66 -20.08
C GLY A 108 12.41 -0.26 -18.78
N LEU A 109 11.12 -0.55 -18.65
CA LEU A 109 10.29 -0.20 -17.49
C LEU A 109 9.92 -1.45 -16.66
N SER A 110 9.51 -1.22 -15.42
CA SER A 110 8.99 -2.25 -14.53
C SER A 110 7.62 -1.89 -13.97
N LEU A 111 6.85 -2.92 -13.61
CA LEU A 111 5.49 -2.76 -13.08
C LEU A 111 5.48 -1.94 -11.77
N ARG A 112 6.57 -1.97 -11.00
CA ARG A 112 6.74 -1.21 -9.75
C ARG A 112 6.51 0.30 -9.94
N ILE A 113 6.92 0.86 -11.09
CA ILE A 113 6.86 2.30 -11.36
C ILE A 113 5.41 2.79 -11.44
N PHE A 114 4.50 1.92 -11.86
CA PHE A 114 3.07 2.21 -12.00
C PHE A 114 2.29 2.02 -10.68
N SER A 115 2.99 1.85 -9.56
CA SER A 115 2.36 1.77 -8.24
C SER A 115 1.83 3.14 -7.79
N THR A 116 0.57 3.18 -7.35
CA THR A 116 -0.06 4.39 -6.78
C THR A 116 0.38 4.69 -5.34
N SER A 117 1.25 3.86 -4.74
CA SER A 117 1.69 4.01 -3.34
C SER A 117 2.30 5.37 -3.01
N SER A 118 2.97 6.01 -3.98
CA SER A 118 3.58 7.33 -3.78
C SER A 118 2.52 8.42 -3.64
N ILE A 119 1.41 8.30 -4.38
CA ILE A 119 0.27 9.22 -4.32
C ILE A 119 -0.43 9.08 -2.97
N GLU A 120 -0.69 7.85 -2.53
CA GLU A 120 -1.28 7.58 -1.21
C GLU A 120 -0.43 8.15 -0.07
N LYS A 121 0.91 7.97 -0.14
CA LYS A 121 1.84 8.53 0.85
C LYS A 121 1.84 10.05 0.83
N LYS A 122 1.81 10.67 -0.36
CA LYS A 122 1.73 12.13 -0.50
C LYS A 122 0.44 12.66 0.12
N ASN A 123 -0.69 12.04 -0.19
CA ASN A 123 -1.98 12.40 0.39
C ASN A 123 -1.97 12.28 1.93
N HIS A 124 -1.47 11.16 2.46
CA HIS A 124 -1.34 10.97 3.92
C HIS A 124 -0.47 12.05 4.58
N ASN A 125 0.66 12.41 3.97
CA ASN A 125 1.52 13.47 4.49
C ASN A 125 0.83 14.84 4.44
N GLN A 126 0.11 15.15 3.36
CA GLN A 126 -0.63 16.41 3.24
C GLN A 126 -1.76 16.50 4.28
N ILE A 127 -2.52 15.41 4.48
CA ILE A 127 -3.52 15.33 5.56
C ILE A 127 -2.85 15.57 6.92
N ARG A 128 -1.74 14.89 7.21
CA ARG A 128 -1.05 15.06 8.49
C ARG A 128 -0.55 16.49 8.73
N VAL A 129 0.03 17.13 7.72
CA VAL A 129 0.66 18.46 7.85
C VAL A 129 -0.38 19.58 7.89
N PHE A 130 -1.37 19.55 7.00
CA PHE A 130 -2.31 20.67 6.82
C PHE A 130 -3.62 20.47 7.59
N PHE A 131 -3.97 19.24 7.96
CA PHE A 131 -5.24 18.91 8.64
C PHE A 131 -5.05 18.21 9.99
N GLY A 132 -3.85 17.69 10.29
CA GLY A 132 -3.56 16.97 11.53
C GLY A 132 -3.51 17.85 12.78
N GLY A 133 -3.49 19.17 12.63
CA GLY A 133 -3.57 20.15 13.73
C GLY A 133 -4.91 20.89 13.84
N THR A 134 -5.82 20.74 12.87
CA THR A 134 -7.15 21.36 12.94
C THR A 134 -8.10 20.39 13.63
N THR A 135 -8.41 20.67 14.89
CA THR A 135 -9.68 20.25 15.50
C THR A 135 -10.81 20.51 14.49
N MET A 136 -11.81 19.63 14.49
CA MET A 136 -12.97 19.52 13.60
C MET A 136 -13.80 20.82 13.42
N GLY A 137 -13.19 21.91 12.96
CA GLY A 137 -13.73 23.26 13.08
C GLY A 137 -13.21 24.25 12.04
N GLY A 138 -12.51 23.79 11.00
CA GLY A 138 -12.04 24.64 9.90
C GLY A 138 -10.94 25.61 10.34
N GLY A 139 -9.80 25.61 9.64
CA GLY A 139 -8.78 26.63 9.86
C GLY A 139 -9.39 28.01 9.57
N ASN A 140 -9.38 28.90 10.57
CA ASN A 140 -9.94 30.25 10.49
C ASN A 140 -9.02 31.22 9.70
N GLY A 141 -8.37 30.72 8.65
CA GLY A 141 -7.43 31.48 7.82
C GLY A 141 -8.13 32.07 6.60
N ASN A 142 -7.79 33.31 6.24
CA ASN A 142 -8.34 33.99 5.05
C ASN A 142 -8.00 33.29 3.71
N LYS A 143 -7.14 32.26 3.71
CA LYS A 143 -6.71 31.52 2.51
C LYS A 143 -7.14 30.06 2.60
N SER A 144 -7.44 29.46 1.45
CA SER A 144 -7.82 28.05 1.37
C SER A 144 -6.62 27.13 1.67
N VAL A 145 -6.88 25.96 2.24
CA VAL A 145 -5.83 24.94 2.49
C VAL A 145 -5.15 24.51 1.18
N VAL A 146 -5.86 24.57 0.06
CA VAL A 146 -5.29 24.31 -1.27
C VAL A 146 -4.18 25.32 -1.61
N HIS A 147 -4.38 26.60 -1.30
CA HIS A 147 -3.35 27.62 -1.49
C HIS A 147 -2.11 27.34 -0.62
N ASP A 148 -2.30 26.91 0.63
CA ASP A 148 -1.18 26.60 1.53
C ASP A 148 -0.38 25.36 1.08
N ILE A 149 -1.08 24.32 0.60
CA ILE A 149 -0.45 23.15 -0.03
C ILE A 149 0.36 23.57 -1.26
N MET A 150 -0.25 24.33 -2.18
CA MET A 150 0.43 24.78 -3.39
C MET A 150 1.67 25.62 -3.08
N PHE A 151 1.56 26.57 -2.14
CA PHE A 151 2.68 27.40 -1.72
C PHE A 151 3.82 26.56 -1.13
N PHE A 152 3.50 25.61 -0.24
CA PHE A 152 4.49 24.74 0.38
C PHE A 152 5.22 23.86 -0.65
N GLU A 153 4.49 23.25 -1.58
CA GLU A 153 5.05 22.38 -2.62
C GLU A 153 5.91 23.19 -3.62
N ASN A 154 5.44 24.37 -4.05
CA ASN A 154 6.18 25.25 -4.96
C ASN A 154 7.49 25.74 -4.32
N GLN A 155 7.44 26.12 -3.05
CA GLN A 155 8.65 26.48 -2.30
C GLN A 155 9.62 25.30 -2.24
N HIS A 156 9.13 24.09 -1.95
CA HIS A 156 9.98 22.90 -1.92
C HIS A 156 10.66 22.62 -3.27
N LEU A 157 9.93 22.75 -4.38
CA LEU A 157 10.48 22.61 -5.72
C LEU A 157 11.56 23.65 -6.01
N PHE A 158 11.35 24.91 -5.64
CA PHE A 158 12.34 25.97 -5.81
C PHE A 158 13.66 25.62 -5.10
N TYR A 159 13.61 25.24 -3.82
CA TYR A 159 14.84 24.87 -3.08
C TYR A 159 15.54 23.65 -3.68
N LEU A 160 14.80 22.68 -4.20
CA LEU A 160 15.37 21.51 -4.89
C LEU A 160 16.06 21.90 -6.20
N MET A 161 15.44 22.79 -6.99
CA MET A 161 16.01 23.27 -8.26
C MET A 161 17.29 24.08 -8.05
N GLU A 162 17.30 24.92 -7.01
CA GLU A 162 18.43 25.81 -6.70
C GLU A 162 19.51 25.13 -5.83
N ASN A 163 19.39 23.83 -5.53
CA ASN A 163 20.29 23.07 -4.64
C ASN A 163 20.55 23.72 -3.28
N ILE A 164 19.55 24.44 -2.74
CA ILE A 164 19.67 25.13 -1.46
C ILE A 164 19.38 24.11 -0.34
N PRO A 165 20.32 23.86 0.60
CA PRO A 165 20.10 22.96 1.71
C PRO A 165 18.95 23.48 2.58
N ARG A 166 17.93 22.64 2.80
CA ARG A 166 16.83 22.95 3.69
C ARG A 166 16.93 22.10 4.94
N GLU A 167 17.23 22.71 6.09
CA GLU A 167 16.88 22.12 7.37
C GLU A 167 15.36 22.18 7.52
N ILE A 168 14.67 21.07 7.25
CA ILE A 168 13.25 20.96 7.55
C ILE A 168 13.15 20.84 9.07
N ASN A 169 13.13 21.99 9.76
CA ASN A 169 12.53 22.04 11.08
C ASN A 169 11.05 21.73 10.88
N ASN A 170 10.65 20.50 11.18
CA ASN A 170 9.25 20.16 11.43
C ASN A 170 8.81 21.00 12.63
N ARG A 171 8.50 22.27 12.39
CA ARG A 171 7.80 23.10 13.34
C ARG A 171 6.45 22.43 13.50
N ASN A 172 6.33 21.57 14.49
CA ASN A 172 5.10 21.45 15.24
C ASN A 172 4.69 22.90 15.50
N ILE A 173 3.63 23.36 14.85
CA ILE A 173 3.05 24.66 15.12
C ILE A 173 2.52 24.51 16.56
N ASN A 174 3.38 24.84 17.53
CA ASN A 174 3.06 24.78 18.94
C ASN A 174 1.85 25.68 19.18
N ALA A 175 0.80 25.09 19.72
CA ALA A 175 -0.47 25.74 20.05
C ALA A 175 -0.35 26.74 21.22
N ASP A 176 0.86 27.00 21.74
CA ASP A 176 1.07 27.74 22.97
C ASP A 176 1.24 29.26 22.80
N ASN A 177 1.34 29.79 21.58
CA ASN A 177 1.43 31.25 21.37
C ASN A 177 0.07 31.97 21.40
N LYS A 178 -0.95 31.36 22.00
CA LYS A 178 -2.30 31.95 22.17
C LYS A 178 -2.64 32.25 23.63
N LYS A 179 -1.66 32.64 24.44
CA LYS A 179 -1.89 33.36 25.71
C LYS A 179 -0.78 34.36 25.90
N ASN A 180 -1.04 35.61 25.53
CA ASN A 180 -0.61 36.85 26.18
C ASN A 180 -0.75 38.05 25.22
N SER A 181 -1.98 38.24 24.75
CA SER A 181 -2.44 39.56 24.29
C SER A 181 -3.74 39.85 25.05
N SER A 182 -3.61 40.19 26.32
CA SER A 182 -4.72 40.71 27.11
C SER A 182 -4.16 41.81 28.00
N SER A 183 -4.18 43.02 27.43
CA SER A 183 -4.58 44.27 28.07
C SER A 183 -4.33 44.41 29.58
N THR A 184 -3.38 45.28 29.92
CA THR A 184 -3.49 46.13 31.11
C THR A 184 -3.12 47.55 30.73
N VAL A 185 -4.15 48.36 30.47
CA VAL A 185 -4.12 49.81 30.72
C VAL A 185 -4.21 49.98 32.23
N ILE A 186 -3.42 50.87 32.84
CA ILE A 186 -3.81 51.88 33.85
C ILE A 186 -2.59 52.80 34.14
N ASN A 187 -2.73 54.03 33.67
CA ASN A 187 -2.42 55.37 34.20
C ASN A 187 -1.12 55.70 34.97
N GLU A 188 -0.51 56.77 34.47
CA GLU A 188 0.41 57.69 35.12
C GLU A 188 -0.20 58.39 36.36
N ALA A 189 0.68 58.73 37.30
CA ALA A 189 0.62 59.95 38.10
C ALA A 189 2.04 60.54 38.16
#